data_AF-A0A1R4EDY9-F1
#
_entry.id   AF-A0A1R4EDY9-F1
#
_cell.length_a   1.000
_cell.length_b   1.000
_cell.length_c   1.000
_cell.angle_alpha   90.00
_cell.angle_beta   90.00
_cell.angle_gamma   90.00
#
_symmetry.space_group_name_H-M   'P 1'
#
loop_
_entity.id
_entity.type
_entity.pdbx_description
1 polymer ?
#
loop_
_entity_poly.entity_id
_entity_poly.type
_entity_poly.pdbx_seq_one_letter_code
_entity_poly.pdbx_strand_id
1 'polypeptide(L)'
;MKLVSNISCLGLTALFLSLTGCATQQGLESSSQGKVSTMSSSQSKDKLGNKNKTDSVATQPQKKVFFFSSNEIKDISSAFKAGSCDLSNLNQQSQKYGLKNTWVNLYDRTPKPLSELNNQEKCFLAQSNELYAYGDDFYDESAQSLNKTWYKGNIPSDAKVATMRYLTPVALIPKCDPDLGRPVIIDYEKDEQGNVVRTILMNEDFDYGCVK
;
A
#
# COMPACT_ATOMS: atom_id res chain seq x y z
N MET A 1 64.46 4.97 -13.75
CA MET A 1 65.09 4.63 -12.45
C MET A 1 64.00 4.60 -11.37
N LYS A 2 64.10 3.69 -10.38
CA LYS A 2 63.45 3.62 -9.04
C LYS A 2 62.00 4.17 -8.90
N LEU A 3 60.92 3.42 -8.65
CA LEU A 3 60.60 2.26 -7.77
C LEU A 3 60.26 2.64 -6.31
N VAL A 4 59.27 1.93 -5.71
CA VAL A 4 58.73 1.99 -4.31
C VAL A 4 57.81 3.21 -4.04
N SER A 5 56.48 3.12 -3.89
CA SER A 5 55.57 2.30 -3.05
C SER A 5 55.36 2.84 -1.62
N ASN A 6 54.12 2.85 -1.15
CA ASN A 6 53.78 2.27 0.17
C ASN A 6 52.29 1.99 0.35
N ILE A 7 52.00 0.73 0.66
CA ILE A 7 50.71 0.22 1.19
C ILE A 7 50.76 0.31 2.71
N SER A 8 49.64 0.66 3.36
CA SER A 8 49.29 0.29 4.76
C SER A 8 47.96 0.94 5.17
N CYS A 9 47.14 0.40 6.08
CA CYS A 9 46.86 -0.98 6.48
C CYS A 9 45.62 -0.98 7.41
N LEU A 10 44.86 -2.09 7.44
CA LEU A 10 44.07 -2.65 8.56
C LEU A 10 43.25 -1.74 9.52
N GLY A 11 41.98 -2.11 9.75
CA GLY A 11 41.14 -1.53 10.80
C GLY A 11 39.78 -2.20 11.00
N LEU A 12 39.77 -3.48 11.42
CA LEU A 12 38.56 -4.20 11.81
C LEU A 12 38.06 -3.71 13.20
N THR A 13 36.77 -3.42 13.35
CA THR A 13 36.04 -3.66 14.60
C THR A 13 34.59 -4.02 14.32
N ALA A 14 34.24 -5.30 14.51
CA ALA A 14 32.86 -5.71 14.75
C ALA A 14 32.54 -5.52 16.24
N LEU A 15 31.32 -5.10 16.57
CA LEU A 15 30.81 -5.06 17.93
C LEU A 15 29.55 -5.91 18.02
N PHE A 16 29.72 -7.15 18.47
CA PHE A 16 28.63 -7.91 19.07
C PHE A 16 28.52 -7.51 20.54
N LEU A 17 27.32 -7.14 20.99
CA LEU A 17 26.96 -7.14 22.40
C LEU A 17 25.69 -7.97 22.57
N SER A 18 25.88 -9.19 23.04
CA SER A 18 24.83 -10.10 23.48
C SER A 18 24.34 -9.72 24.88
N LEU A 19 23.03 -9.68 25.08
CA LEU A 19 22.40 -9.68 26.40
C LEU A 19 21.51 -10.92 26.53
N THR A 20 21.99 -11.88 27.31
CA THR A 20 21.22 -13.05 27.75
C THR A 20 20.37 -12.71 28.97
N GLY A 21 19.13 -13.19 29.02
CA GLY A 21 18.28 -13.09 30.20
C GLY A 21 17.03 -13.98 30.08
N CYS A 22 17.05 -15.14 30.75
CA CYS A 22 15.90 -16.04 30.81
C CYS A 22 14.81 -15.54 31.76
N ALA A 23 13.55 -15.81 31.43
CA ALA A 23 12.51 -16.11 32.42
C ALA A 23 11.43 -17.02 31.80
N THR A 24 11.17 -18.17 32.43
CA THR A 24 10.15 -19.13 32.02
C THR A 24 9.04 -19.17 33.06
N GLN A 25 7.78 -19.03 32.64
CA GLN A 25 6.58 -19.49 33.38
C GLN A 25 5.44 -19.53 32.36
N GLN A 26 5.00 -20.71 31.92
CA GLN A 26 3.96 -21.54 32.56
C GLN A 26 2.67 -20.75 32.84
N GLY A 27 1.61 -21.13 32.12
CA GLY A 27 0.32 -20.47 32.18
C GLY A 27 -0.57 -20.96 33.33
N LEU A 28 -1.77 -20.39 33.37
CA LEU A 28 -2.88 -20.86 34.18
C LEU A 28 -4.18 -20.58 33.41
N GLU A 29 -4.82 -21.63 32.92
CA GLU A 29 -6.26 -21.59 32.70
C GLU A 29 -6.94 -21.46 34.07
N SER A 30 -7.93 -20.57 34.20
CA SER A 30 -8.88 -20.64 35.30
C SER A 30 -10.30 -20.49 34.76
N SER A 31 -10.95 -21.64 34.62
CA SER A 31 -12.39 -21.70 34.44
C SER A 31 -13.10 -21.32 35.75
N SER A 32 -14.21 -20.60 35.65
CA SER A 32 -15.17 -20.47 36.75
C SER A 32 -16.60 -20.59 36.22
N GLN A 33 -17.15 -21.79 36.36
CA GLN A 33 -18.59 -22.02 36.18
C GLN A 33 -19.37 -21.28 37.29
N GLY A 34 -20.47 -20.62 36.93
CA GLY A 34 -21.35 -19.89 37.85
C GLY A 34 -22.83 -19.96 37.44
N LYS A 35 -23.45 -21.10 37.78
CA LYS A 35 -24.90 -21.47 37.88
C LYS A 35 -25.98 -20.44 37.46
N VAL A 36 -26.99 -20.82 36.65
CA VAL A 36 -28.35 -21.32 37.04
C VAL A 36 -28.95 -20.62 38.28
N SER A 37 -30.18 -20.08 38.33
CA SER A 37 -31.47 -20.39 37.66
C SER A 37 -32.24 -19.08 37.31
N THR A 38 -33.55 -18.95 36.97
CA THR A 38 -34.77 -19.80 37.11
C THR A 38 -35.83 -19.45 36.03
N MET A 39 -36.93 -20.20 35.99
CA MET A 39 -38.09 -20.10 35.08
C MET A 39 -38.96 -18.83 35.23
N SER A 40 -39.67 -18.47 34.14
CA SER A 40 -41.13 -18.31 34.21
C SER A 40 -41.78 -18.81 32.92
N SER A 41 -42.94 -19.45 33.05
CA SER A 41 -43.67 -20.09 31.94
C SER A 41 -45.11 -19.60 31.90
N SER A 42 -45.57 -19.16 30.73
CA SER A 42 -46.99 -18.96 30.45
C SER A 42 -47.32 -19.35 29.01
N GLN A 43 -48.27 -20.27 28.86
CA GLN A 43 -48.76 -20.73 27.57
C GLN A 43 -49.81 -19.77 27.01
N SER A 44 -49.78 -19.56 25.69
CA SER A 44 -51.00 -19.30 24.92
C SER A 44 -50.88 -19.93 23.53
N LYS A 45 -51.86 -20.76 23.17
CA LYS A 45 -52.03 -21.25 21.80
C LYS A 45 -52.64 -20.11 20.97
N ASP A 46 -52.20 -19.87 19.73
CA ASP A 46 -52.75 -20.58 18.57
C ASP A 46 -52.24 -20.01 17.21
N LYS A 47 -52.41 -20.84 16.16
CA LYS A 47 -52.46 -20.52 14.71
C LYS A 47 -51.18 -20.26 13.88
N LEU A 48 -51.14 -21.04 12.79
CA LEU A 48 -50.62 -20.78 11.43
C LEU A 48 -49.10 -20.56 11.22
N GLY A 49 -48.45 -21.62 10.76
CA GLY A 49 -48.02 -21.69 9.35
C GLY A 49 -46.72 -20.97 8.92
N ASN A 50 -45.74 -21.78 8.47
CA ASN A 50 -44.70 -21.42 7.50
C ASN A 50 -43.92 -20.10 7.70
N LYS A 51 -42.74 -20.19 8.32
CA LYS A 51 -41.43 -20.07 7.63
C LYS A 51 -40.28 -20.11 8.64
N ASN A 52 -39.71 -21.31 8.85
CA ASN A 52 -38.29 -21.38 9.23
C ASN A 52 -37.44 -21.11 7.98
N LYS A 53 -37.38 -19.85 7.56
CA LYS A 53 -36.14 -19.35 6.95
C LYS A 53 -35.23 -19.00 8.12
N THR A 54 -34.34 -19.93 8.46
CA THR A 54 -33.05 -19.52 8.98
C THR A 54 -32.43 -18.68 7.87
N ASP A 55 -32.49 -17.36 8.00
CA ASP A 55 -31.69 -16.50 7.15
C ASP A 55 -30.24 -16.78 7.52
N SER A 56 -29.66 -17.74 6.78
CA SER A 56 -28.25 -17.87 6.57
C SER A 56 -27.78 -16.51 6.08
N VAL A 57 -27.37 -15.64 7.00
CA VAL A 57 -26.57 -14.46 6.71
C VAL A 57 -25.46 -14.99 5.82
N ALA A 58 -25.54 -14.63 4.53
CA ALA A 58 -24.55 -15.08 3.57
C ALA A 58 -23.25 -14.42 3.99
N THR A 59 -22.43 -15.16 4.73
CA THR A 59 -21.10 -14.72 5.14
C THR A 59 -20.38 -14.42 3.84
N GLN A 60 -20.28 -13.14 3.50
CA GLN A 60 -19.51 -12.75 2.32
C GLN A 60 -18.12 -13.35 2.51
N PRO A 61 -17.59 -14.07 1.51
CA PRO A 61 -16.27 -14.65 1.64
C PRO A 61 -15.31 -13.51 1.97
N GLN A 62 -14.68 -13.58 3.15
CA GLN A 62 -13.76 -12.53 3.59
C GLN A 62 -12.67 -12.42 2.51
N LYS A 63 -12.64 -11.28 1.82
CA LYS A 63 -11.68 -11.04 0.75
C LYS A 63 -10.29 -11.23 1.33
N LYS A 64 -9.55 -12.19 0.79
CA LYS A 64 -8.22 -12.53 1.32
C LYS A 64 -7.27 -11.36 1.03
N VAL A 65 -6.96 -10.59 2.07
CA VAL A 65 -6.00 -9.48 1.97
C VAL A 65 -4.58 -10.05 1.95
N PHE A 66 -3.79 -9.60 0.97
CA PHE A 66 -2.36 -9.91 0.90
C PHE A 66 -1.57 -8.62 1.11
N PHE A 67 -0.52 -8.70 1.91
CA PHE A 67 0.31 -7.54 2.22
C PHE A 67 1.59 -7.53 1.37
N PHE A 68 2.11 -6.33 1.12
CA PHE A 68 3.45 -6.13 0.59
C PHE A 68 4.50 -6.43 1.66
N SER A 69 5.50 -7.23 1.30
CA SER A 69 6.72 -7.40 2.10
C SER A 69 7.60 -6.17 1.99
N SER A 70 8.47 -5.93 2.99
CA SER A 70 9.40 -4.79 3.00
C SER A 70 10.31 -4.75 1.76
N ASN A 71 10.62 -5.92 1.18
CA ASN A 71 11.39 -6.02 -0.07
C ASN A 71 10.58 -5.54 -1.28
N GLU A 72 9.30 -5.91 -1.40
CA GLU A 72 8.43 -5.41 -2.48
C GLU A 72 8.20 -3.90 -2.35
N ILE A 73 7.99 -3.39 -1.13
CA ILE A 73 7.85 -1.95 -0.86
C ILE A 73 9.09 -1.18 -1.34
N LYS A 74 10.30 -1.61 -0.91
CA LYS A 74 11.57 -0.99 -1.30
C LYS A 74 11.81 -1.03 -2.81
N ASP A 75 11.50 -2.16 -3.42
CA ASP A 75 11.73 -2.42 -4.84
C ASP A 75 10.76 -1.62 -5.73
N ILE A 76 9.47 -1.57 -5.41
CA ILE A 76 8.48 -0.69 -6.05
C ILE A 76 8.85 0.78 -5.84
N SER A 77 9.26 1.17 -4.63
CA SER A 77 9.70 2.55 -4.33
C SER A 77 10.87 3.01 -5.21
N SER A 78 11.78 2.08 -5.59
CA SER A 78 12.93 2.37 -6.45
C SER A 78 12.59 2.69 -7.91
N ALA A 79 11.33 2.50 -8.33
CA ALA A 79 10.85 2.95 -9.62
C ALA A 79 10.86 4.48 -9.78
N PHE A 80 10.84 5.22 -8.66
CA PHE A 80 10.63 6.66 -8.64
C PHE A 80 11.85 7.41 -8.09
N LYS A 81 12.25 8.49 -8.77
CA LYS A 81 13.44 9.28 -8.41
C LYS A 81 13.21 10.75 -8.71
N ALA A 82 13.35 11.59 -7.69
CA ALA A 82 13.28 13.05 -7.83
C ALA A 82 14.25 13.56 -8.89
N GLY A 83 13.79 14.47 -9.76
CA GLY A 83 14.57 15.01 -10.87
C GLY A 83 14.85 14.04 -12.04
N SER A 84 14.31 12.82 -12.04
CA SER A 84 14.41 11.89 -13.18
C SER A 84 13.31 12.13 -14.21
N CYS A 85 13.55 11.77 -15.47
CA CYS A 85 12.49 11.55 -16.46
C CYS A 85 12.61 10.16 -17.12
N ASP A 86 13.47 9.31 -16.58
CA ASP A 86 13.70 7.96 -17.07
C ASP A 86 12.69 6.98 -16.46
N LEU A 87 12.03 6.21 -17.32
CA LEU A 87 11.06 5.17 -16.96
C LEU A 87 11.69 3.76 -16.95
N SER A 88 13.02 3.62 -17.11
CA SER A 88 13.74 2.34 -17.12
C SER A 88 13.36 1.45 -15.92
N ASN A 89 13.46 1.97 -14.69
CA ASN A 89 13.09 1.23 -13.49
C ASN A 89 11.59 0.86 -13.48
N LEU A 90 10.70 1.77 -13.90
CA LEU A 90 9.26 1.48 -13.96
C LEU A 90 8.95 0.35 -14.95
N ASN A 91 9.62 0.34 -16.11
CA ASN A 91 9.52 -0.73 -17.12
C ASN A 91 10.10 -2.05 -16.62
N GLN A 92 11.23 -2.02 -15.91
CA GLN A 92 11.82 -3.18 -15.26
C GLN A 92 10.85 -3.78 -14.23
N GLN A 93 10.18 -2.93 -13.43
CA GLN A 93 9.17 -3.39 -12.49
C GLN A 93 7.96 -4.02 -13.18
N SER A 94 7.54 -3.48 -14.32
CA SER A 94 6.48 -4.09 -15.13
C SER A 94 6.85 -5.49 -15.62
N GLN A 95 8.09 -5.69 -16.06
CA GLN A 95 8.57 -7.01 -16.46
C GLN A 95 8.65 -7.97 -15.28
N LYS A 96 9.19 -7.52 -14.14
CA LYS A 96 9.35 -8.32 -12.92
C LYS A 96 8.03 -8.83 -12.34
N TYR A 97 7.02 -7.96 -12.30
CA TYR A 97 5.72 -8.23 -11.69
C TYR A 97 4.60 -8.56 -12.70
N GLY A 98 4.89 -8.63 -14.01
CA GLY A 98 3.89 -8.91 -15.05
C GLY A 98 2.87 -7.78 -15.27
N LEU A 99 3.23 -6.53 -14.93
CA LEU A 99 2.33 -5.37 -14.97
C LEU A 99 2.18 -4.81 -16.39
N LYS A 100 1.02 -4.24 -16.70
CA LYS A 100 0.81 -3.52 -17.96
C LYS A 100 1.61 -2.21 -17.99
N ASN A 101 2.32 -1.97 -19.10
CA ASN A 101 2.98 -0.70 -19.41
C ASN A 101 1.99 0.31 -20.03
N THR A 102 0.91 0.59 -19.31
CA THR A 102 -0.16 1.49 -19.74
C THR A 102 -0.53 2.49 -18.65
N TRP A 103 -0.95 3.68 -19.06
CA TRP A 103 -1.67 4.66 -18.24
C TRP A 103 -3.14 4.69 -18.66
N VAL A 104 -4.02 5.20 -17.79
CA VAL A 104 -5.41 5.55 -18.15
C VAL A 104 -5.67 7.00 -17.78
N ASN A 105 -6.58 7.63 -18.51
CA ASN A 105 -7.16 8.91 -18.11
C ASN A 105 -8.11 8.70 -16.91
N LEU A 106 -8.18 9.66 -15.98
CA LEU A 106 -9.04 9.57 -14.78
C LEU A 106 -10.55 9.41 -15.07
N TYR A 107 -11.03 9.91 -16.21
CA TYR A 107 -12.43 9.93 -16.61
C TYR A 107 -12.74 8.95 -17.75
N ASP A 108 -11.97 8.98 -18.85
CA ASP A 108 -12.12 8.08 -20.02
C ASP A 108 -11.77 6.62 -19.67
N ARG A 109 -10.86 6.38 -18.71
CA ARG A 109 -10.44 5.04 -18.21
C ARG A 109 -9.86 4.08 -19.28
N THR A 110 -9.83 4.48 -20.55
CA THR A 110 -9.24 3.72 -21.66
C THR A 110 -7.71 3.60 -21.50
N PRO A 111 -7.12 2.38 -21.48
CA PRO A 111 -5.68 2.20 -21.36
C PRO A 111 -4.91 2.61 -22.62
N LYS A 112 -3.88 3.44 -22.44
CA LYS A 112 -2.93 3.89 -23.47
C LYS A 112 -1.50 3.50 -23.08
N PRO A 113 -0.61 3.17 -24.02
CA PRO A 113 0.75 2.74 -23.71
C PRO A 113 1.62 3.90 -23.19
N LEU A 114 2.56 3.60 -22.28
CA LEU A 114 3.49 4.61 -21.73
C LEU A 114 4.41 5.24 -22.81
N SER A 115 4.52 4.64 -23.99
CA SER A 115 5.26 5.19 -25.13
C SER A 115 4.65 6.48 -25.67
N GLU A 116 3.32 6.62 -25.62
CA GLU A 116 2.57 7.79 -26.11
C GLU A 116 2.73 9.03 -25.23
N LEU A 117 3.18 8.87 -23.98
CA LEU A 117 3.40 10.00 -23.09
C LEU A 117 4.44 10.98 -23.66
N ASN A 118 4.18 12.28 -23.52
CA ASN A 118 5.15 13.32 -23.84
C ASN A 118 6.28 13.36 -22.78
N ASN A 119 7.33 14.17 -23.03
CA ASN A 119 8.49 14.21 -22.13
C ASN A 119 8.14 14.69 -20.70
N GLN A 120 7.21 15.63 -20.57
CA GLN A 120 6.80 16.22 -19.29
C GLN A 120 5.96 15.23 -18.47
N GLU A 121 5.02 14.52 -19.11
CA GLU A 121 4.26 13.43 -18.48
C GLU A 121 5.20 12.30 -18.01
N LYS A 122 6.19 11.93 -18.83
CA LYS A 122 7.25 10.97 -18.47
C LYS A 122 8.05 11.45 -17.24
N CYS A 123 8.38 12.75 -17.16
CA CYS A 123 9.01 13.34 -15.98
C CYS A 123 8.10 13.22 -14.74
N PHE A 124 6.82 13.59 -14.81
CA PHE A 124 5.93 13.49 -13.65
C PHE A 124 5.72 12.05 -13.18
N LEU A 125 5.60 11.11 -14.12
CA LEU A 125 5.50 9.68 -13.81
C LEU A 125 6.77 9.16 -13.11
N ALA A 126 7.97 9.51 -13.61
CA ALA A 126 9.25 9.11 -13.02
C ALA A 126 9.54 9.77 -11.65
N GLN A 127 8.99 10.96 -11.40
CA GLN A 127 9.21 11.73 -10.17
C GLN A 127 8.10 11.57 -9.13
N SER A 128 7.09 10.73 -9.40
CA SER A 128 6.00 10.45 -8.46
C SER A 128 6.49 9.63 -7.26
N ASN A 129 7.12 10.30 -6.30
CA ASN A 129 7.72 9.69 -5.11
C ASN A 129 7.05 10.11 -3.79
N GLU A 130 5.96 10.89 -3.83
CA GLU A 130 5.20 11.22 -2.63
C GLU A 130 4.30 10.02 -2.26
N LEU A 131 4.86 9.14 -1.43
CA LEU A 131 4.29 7.85 -1.03
C LEU A 131 3.28 7.98 0.11
N TYR A 132 2.10 7.40 -0.13
CA TYR A 132 1.05 7.11 0.83
C TYR A 132 0.81 5.61 0.84
N ALA A 133 0.88 4.95 2.00
CA ALA A 133 0.60 3.53 2.14
C ALA A 133 -0.57 3.31 3.11
N TYR A 134 -1.41 2.33 2.79
CA TYR A 134 -2.64 2.02 3.51
C TYR A 134 -2.61 0.56 3.97
N GLY A 135 -3.02 0.32 5.21
CA GLY A 135 -3.07 -1.01 5.81
C GLY A 135 -4.46 -1.65 5.86
N ASP A 136 -4.47 -2.87 6.41
CA ASP A 136 -5.59 -3.82 6.53
C ASP A 136 -6.96 -3.16 6.84
N ASP A 137 -7.01 -2.24 7.82
CA ASP A 137 -8.26 -1.68 8.36
C ASP A 137 -8.86 -0.49 7.57
N PHE A 138 -8.43 -0.21 6.33
CA PHE A 138 -9.00 0.90 5.55
C PHE A 138 -10.36 0.53 4.93
N TYR A 139 -11.42 0.67 5.73
CA TYR A 139 -12.81 0.63 5.27
C TYR A 139 -13.37 2.05 5.12
N ASP A 140 -13.84 2.37 3.90
CA ASP A 140 -14.62 3.56 3.50
C ASP A 140 -13.85 4.90 3.53
N GLU A 141 -14.24 5.84 2.66
CA GLU A 141 -13.67 7.19 2.54
C GLU A 141 -14.27 8.18 3.56
N SER A 142 -14.92 7.67 4.60
CA SER A 142 -15.49 8.51 5.67
C SER A 142 -14.41 9.33 6.38
N ALA A 143 -14.78 10.51 6.88
CA ALA A 143 -13.88 11.35 7.69
C ALA A 143 -13.41 10.68 9.01
N GLN A 144 -13.98 9.52 9.37
CA GLN A 144 -13.71 8.78 10.61
C GLN A 144 -12.71 7.62 10.41
N SER A 145 -12.57 7.10 9.18
CA SER A 145 -11.71 5.96 8.82
C SER A 145 -10.29 6.37 8.43
N LEU A 146 -10.09 7.62 7.99
CA LEU A 146 -8.78 8.20 7.62
C LEU A 146 -7.66 8.03 8.66
N ASN A 147 -7.98 7.78 9.93
CA ASN A 147 -7.02 7.82 11.04
C ASN A 147 -6.46 6.46 11.52
N LYS A 148 -6.84 5.31 10.93
CA LYS A 148 -6.52 4.00 11.54
C LYS A 148 -5.22 3.33 11.05
N THR A 149 -4.90 3.34 9.76
CA THR A 149 -3.78 2.54 9.20
C THR A 149 -3.10 3.19 7.99
N TRP A 150 -2.83 4.50 8.03
CA TRP A 150 -2.14 5.21 6.94
C TRP A 150 -0.71 5.65 7.31
N TYR A 151 0.19 5.60 6.33
CA TYR A 151 1.59 5.98 6.47
C TYR A 151 2.01 6.90 5.32
N LYS A 152 2.63 8.04 5.63
CA LYS A 152 3.20 8.96 4.63
C LYS A 152 4.72 8.91 4.68
N GLY A 153 5.36 8.65 3.53
CA GLY A 153 6.81 8.53 3.42
C GLY A 153 7.36 7.25 4.06
N ASN A 154 7.80 7.33 5.32
CA ASN A 154 8.45 6.21 6.00
C ASN A 154 7.42 5.21 6.56
N ILE A 155 7.43 3.99 6.01
CA ILE A 155 6.57 2.88 6.43
C ILE A 155 7.28 2.06 7.51
N PRO A 156 6.64 1.75 8.67
CA PRO A 156 7.20 0.85 9.68
C PRO A 156 7.49 -0.56 9.13
N SER A 157 8.56 -1.20 9.62
CA SER A 157 8.99 -2.53 9.11
C SER A 157 7.98 -3.65 9.36
N ASP A 158 7.13 -3.50 10.36
CA ASP A 158 6.06 -4.40 10.79
C ASP A 158 4.67 -4.01 10.24
N ALA A 159 4.58 -2.93 9.46
CA ALA A 159 3.32 -2.47 8.90
C ALA A 159 2.76 -3.45 7.86
N LYS A 160 1.51 -3.87 8.07
CA LYS A 160 0.72 -4.62 7.09
C LYS A 160 0.20 -3.69 5.99
N VAL A 161 1.00 -3.44 4.95
CA VAL A 161 0.60 -2.59 3.82
C VAL A 161 -0.19 -3.39 2.79
N ALA A 162 -1.43 -2.99 2.53
CA ALA A 162 -2.31 -3.58 1.51
C ALA A 162 -2.27 -2.80 0.18
N THR A 163 -2.09 -1.47 0.24
CA THR A 163 -2.06 -0.57 -0.92
C THR A 163 -0.95 0.47 -0.78
N MET A 164 -0.25 0.79 -1.88
CA MET A 164 0.69 1.91 -1.96
C MET A 164 0.29 2.85 -3.10
N ARG A 165 0.08 4.12 -2.78
CA ARG A 165 -0.22 5.22 -3.71
C ARG A 165 0.99 6.14 -3.81
N TYR A 166 1.46 6.35 -5.02
CA TYR A 166 2.51 7.33 -5.35
C TYR A 166 1.89 8.50 -6.09
N LEU A 167 2.23 9.71 -5.67
CA LEU A 167 1.74 10.95 -6.27
C LEU A 167 2.91 11.79 -6.78
N THR A 168 2.68 12.57 -7.84
CA THR A 168 3.60 13.65 -8.23
C THR A 168 3.74 14.66 -7.10
N PRO A 169 4.95 14.95 -6.57
CA PRO A 169 5.16 15.86 -5.45
C PRO A 169 4.60 17.27 -5.64
N VAL A 170 4.08 17.87 -4.57
CA VAL A 170 3.56 19.26 -4.60
C VAL A 170 4.62 20.26 -5.06
N ALA A 171 5.89 20.02 -4.76
CA ALA A 171 7.00 20.89 -5.19
C ALA A 171 7.23 20.92 -6.72
N LEU A 172 6.68 19.96 -7.47
CA LEU A 172 6.71 19.93 -8.93
C LEU A 172 5.43 20.49 -9.56
N ILE A 173 4.47 20.91 -8.74
CA ILE A 173 3.20 21.51 -9.17
C ILE A 173 3.33 23.03 -9.09
N PRO A 174 3.25 23.73 -10.24
CA PRO A 174 3.29 25.19 -10.27
C PRO A 174 2.08 25.78 -9.54
N LYS A 175 2.29 26.88 -8.82
CA LYS A 175 1.26 27.57 -8.03
C LYS A 175 0.29 28.41 -8.87
N CYS A 176 -0.07 27.95 -10.06
CA CYS A 176 -0.93 28.70 -10.96
C CYS A 176 -2.40 28.59 -10.55
N ASP A 177 -2.83 27.40 -10.11
CA ASP A 177 -4.12 27.17 -9.47
C ASP A 177 -4.00 25.92 -8.56
N PRO A 178 -4.33 26.00 -7.25
CA PRO A 178 -4.26 24.86 -6.33
C PRO A 178 -5.33 23.79 -6.54
N ASP A 179 -6.43 24.09 -7.26
CA ASP A 179 -7.57 23.20 -7.42
C ASP A 179 -7.38 22.16 -8.54
N LEU A 180 -6.38 22.35 -9.42
CA LEU A 180 -6.06 21.45 -10.55
C LEU A 180 -5.48 20.09 -10.13
N GLY A 181 -5.35 19.84 -8.83
CA GLY A 181 -4.88 18.57 -8.27
C GLY A 181 -3.43 18.23 -8.63
N ARG A 182 -3.15 16.94 -8.84
CA ARG A 182 -1.81 16.42 -9.18
C ARG A 182 -1.85 15.73 -10.53
N PRO A 183 -0.82 15.83 -11.39
CA PRO A 183 -0.87 15.28 -12.76
C PRO A 183 -0.90 13.75 -12.79
N VAL A 184 -0.23 13.07 -11.85
CA VAL A 184 -0.10 11.60 -11.85
C VAL A 184 -0.44 11.00 -10.49
N ILE A 185 -1.23 9.91 -10.53
CA ILE A 185 -1.51 9.00 -9.42
C ILE A 185 -1.12 7.59 -9.85
N ILE A 186 -0.39 6.86 -9.01
CA ILE A 186 0.01 5.48 -9.27
C ILE A 186 -0.33 4.63 -8.06
N ASP A 187 -1.29 3.73 -8.23
CA ASP A 187 -1.69 2.78 -7.20
C ASP A 187 -1.09 1.41 -7.45
N TYR A 188 -0.54 0.82 -6.40
CA TYR A 188 -0.12 -0.58 -6.32
C TYR A 188 -0.93 -1.28 -5.25
N GLU A 189 -1.50 -2.43 -5.60
CA GLU A 189 -2.30 -3.29 -4.71
C GLU A 189 -1.92 -4.75 -4.93
N LYS A 190 -2.47 -5.66 -4.12
CA LYS A 190 -2.41 -7.10 -4.39
C LYS A 190 -3.78 -7.67 -4.74
N ASP A 191 -3.83 -8.50 -5.78
CA ASP A 191 -5.04 -9.23 -6.15
C ASP A 191 -5.37 -10.35 -5.16
N GLU A 192 -6.48 -11.07 -5.40
CA GLU A 192 -6.96 -12.17 -4.56
C GLU A 192 -6.06 -13.43 -4.63
N GLN A 193 -5.05 -13.43 -5.49
CA GLN A 193 -4.03 -14.45 -5.63
C GLN A 193 -2.69 -14.01 -5.00
N GLY A 194 -2.57 -12.74 -4.60
CA GLY A 194 -1.38 -12.13 -4.00
C GLY A 194 -0.38 -11.55 -5.02
N ASN A 195 -0.73 -11.49 -6.31
CA ASN A 195 0.09 -10.84 -7.33
C ASN A 195 0.00 -9.32 -7.19
N VAL A 196 1.07 -8.62 -7.54
CA VAL A 196 1.07 -7.15 -7.60
C VAL A 196 0.26 -6.69 -8.80
N VAL A 197 -0.66 -5.76 -8.58
CA VAL A 197 -1.38 -5.02 -9.62
C VAL A 197 -0.95 -3.56 -9.55
N ARG A 198 -0.93 -2.88 -10.71
CA ARG A 198 -0.61 -1.45 -10.80
C ARG A 198 -1.60 -0.71 -11.70
N THR A 199 -2.11 0.40 -11.20
CA THR A 199 -2.97 1.34 -11.92
C THR A 199 -2.27 2.69 -12.01
N ILE A 200 -2.01 3.18 -13.23
CA ILE A 200 -1.42 4.51 -13.48
C ILE A 200 -2.53 5.41 -14.04
N LEU A 201 -2.82 6.51 -13.34
CA LEU A 201 -3.85 7.49 -13.70
C LEU A 201 -3.19 8.83 -14.07
N MET A 202 -3.56 9.40 -15.22
CA MET A 202 -3.24 10.80 -15.57
C MET A 202 -4.45 11.69 -15.26
N ASN A 203 -4.21 12.82 -14.61
CA ASN A 203 -5.20 13.85 -14.39
C ASN A 203 -5.25 14.82 -15.59
N GLU A 204 -6.44 15.04 -16.13
CA GLU A 204 -6.68 15.93 -17.28
C GLU A 204 -7.01 17.36 -16.88
N ASP A 205 -7.50 17.58 -15.65
CA ASP A 205 -7.74 18.92 -15.10
C ASP A 205 -6.42 19.63 -14.76
N PHE A 206 -5.28 18.94 -14.84
CA PHE A 206 -3.96 19.51 -14.62
C PHE A 206 -3.47 20.32 -15.83
N ASP A 207 -3.32 21.64 -15.68
CA ASP A 207 -2.74 22.49 -16.72
C ASP A 207 -1.21 22.30 -16.82
N TYR A 208 -0.81 21.47 -17.79
CA TYR A 208 0.60 21.25 -18.15
C TYR A 208 1.31 22.53 -18.61
N GLY A 209 0.60 23.53 -19.14
CA GLY A 209 1.16 24.82 -19.58
C GLY A 209 1.63 25.72 -18.43
N CYS A 210 1.21 25.43 -17.21
CA CYS A 210 1.68 26.12 -16.01
C CYS A 210 3.11 25.73 -15.60
N VAL A 211 3.64 24.63 -16.13
CA VAL A 211 4.92 24.02 -15.73
C VAL A 211 6.06 24.66 -16.52
N LYS A 212 7.00 25.29 -15.78
CA LYS A 212 8.15 26.04 -16.32
C LYS A 212 9.46 25.44 -15.82
#